data_AF-A0A8H5LJE9-F1
#
_entry.id   AF-A0A8H5LJE9-F1
#
_cell.length_a   1.000
_cell.length_b   1.000
_cell.length_c   1.000
_cell.angle_alpha   90.00
_cell.angle_beta   90.00
_cell.angle_gamma   90.00
#
_symmetry.space_group_name_H-M   'P 1'
#
loop_
_entity.id
_entity.type
_entity.pdbx_description
1 polymer ?
#
loop_
_entity_poly.entity_id
_entity_poly.type
_entity_poly.pdbx_seq_one_letter_code
_entity_poly.pdbx_strand_id
1 'polypeptide(L)'
;MTSNGDNEPEVIDLTTLSESSSEDEDGAANGSLRAESDMSEVEIHLNEETRTQLKNVINTVSATRLREVLVELIETEQAIEIALTKEFITLDRESHKIVPRWETCSNCDEDYDVNTERADGECQFHPGDLEADEDFFADHDERVHGPMDTEENRAEFPEGFTWTCCEGRGHEPGCVQERHQAAVPRKRRRL
;
A
#
# COMPACT_ATOMS: atom_id res chain seq x y z
N MET A 1 47.28 -13.30 40.46
CA MET A 1 47.53 -12.10 39.63
C MET A 1 46.14 -11.55 39.34
N THR A 2 45.67 -10.63 40.19
CA THR A 2 45.47 -9.19 39.87
C THR A 2 44.35 -8.98 38.84
N SER A 3 43.33 -8.14 38.99
CA SER A 3 42.85 -7.21 40.02
C SER A 3 41.44 -6.78 39.59
N ASN A 4 40.66 -6.28 40.55
CA ASN A 4 39.29 -5.76 40.42
C ASN A 4 39.10 -4.66 39.36
N GLY A 5 37.85 -4.50 38.95
CA GLY A 5 37.34 -3.36 38.18
C GLY A 5 35.81 -3.33 38.22
N ASP A 6 35.25 -3.15 39.41
CA ASP A 6 33.84 -2.80 39.64
C ASP A 6 33.55 -1.42 39.04
N ASN A 7 32.46 -1.31 38.29
CA ASN A 7 31.96 -0.05 37.75
C ASN A 7 30.51 0.13 38.26
N GLU A 8 30.37 0.82 39.38
CA GLU A 8 29.07 1.27 39.90
C GLU A 8 28.67 2.60 39.21
N PRO A 9 27.42 2.78 38.77
CA PRO A 9 26.94 4.06 38.25
C PRO A 9 26.59 5.02 39.40
N GLU A 10 27.13 6.25 39.31
CA GLU A 10 26.86 7.36 40.22
C GLU A 10 25.38 7.78 40.19
N VAL A 11 24.77 7.83 41.38
CA VAL A 11 23.41 8.30 41.63
C VAL A 11 23.50 9.76 42.07
N ILE A 12 23.00 10.69 41.26
CA ILE A 12 22.99 12.12 41.59
C ILE A 12 21.68 12.44 42.33
N ASP A 13 21.78 12.66 43.64
CA ASP A 13 20.72 13.13 44.52
C ASP A 13 20.63 14.66 44.46
N LEU A 14 19.48 15.19 44.00
CA LEU A 14 19.20 16.63 43.90
C LEU A 14 18.10 17.06 44.88
N THR A 15 18.15 16.55 46.12
CA THR A 15 17.25 16.98 47.19
C THR A 15 17.87 17.97 48.17
N THR A 16 18.41 19.10 47.70
CA THR A 16 18.52 20.31 48.54
C THR A 16 18.67 21.56 47.68
N LEU A 17 17.65 22.43 47.64
CA LEU A 17 17.78 23.88 47.82
C LEU A 17 16.37 24.46 48.00
N SER A 18 15.89 24.36 49.24
CA SER A 18 14.79 25.16 49.76
C SER A 18 15.25 26.62 49.99
N GLU A 19 14.39 27.54 49.54
CA GLU A 19 14.05 28.84 50.13
C GLU A 19 15.11 29.97 50.18
N SER A 20 14.81 31.07 49.48
CA SER A 20 15.12 32.42 50.00
C SER A 20 14.10 33.44 49.49
N SER A 21 13.51 34.13 50.47
CA SER A 21 12.53 35.21 50.41
C SER A 21 13.12 36.54 49.93
N SER A 22 12.32 37.34 49.21
CA SER A 22 12.28 38.81 49.34
C SER A 22 11.00 39.37 48.72
N GLU A 23 10.23 40.09 49.52
CA GLU A 23 9.11 40.95 49.13
C GLU A 23 9.62 42.26 48.48
N ASP A 24 8.73 42.90 47.72
CA ASP A 24 8.56 44.35 47.54
C ASP A 24 8.60 44.95 46.11
N GLU A 25 7.54 45.74 45.86
CA GLU A 25 7.37 46.94 45.02
C GLU A 25 6.83 46.82 43.57
N ASP A 26 5.53 47.12 43.47
CA ASP A 26 4.88 48.13 42.62
C ASP A 26 5.49 48.50 41.26
N GLY A 27 4.73 48.20 40.20
CA GLY A 27 4.99 48.73 38.86
C GLY A 27 3.85 48.47 37.90
N ALA A 28 2.88 49.39 37.84
CA ALA A 28 1.85 49.41 36.81
C ALA A 28 2.49 49.67 35.43
N ALA A 29 2.44 48.67 34.54
CA ALA A 29 2.71 48.87 33.12
C ALA A 29 1.87 47.91 32.25
N ASN A 30 0.78 48.47 31.74
CA ASN A 30 0.10 48.18 30.48
C ASN A 30 0.78 47.10 29.60
N GLY A 31 0.34 45.84 29.75
CA GLY A 31 0.78 44.69 28.95
C GLY A 31 -0.41 44.14 28.17
N SER A 32 -0.40 44.41 26.86
CA SER A 32 -1.27 43.84 25.85
C SER A 32 -1.71 42.41 26.18
N LEU A 33 -3.02 42.19 26.30
CA LEU A 33 -3.64 40.86 26.31
C LEU A 33 -3.37 40.22 24.94
N ARG A 34 -2.18 39.65 24.79
CA ARG A 34 -1.97 38.57 23.83
C ARG A 34 -2.77 37.41 24.39
N ALA A 35 -3.94 37.18 23.80
CA ALA A 35 -4.54 35.86 23.81
C ALA A 35 -3.54 34.94 23.11
N GLU A 36 -2.61 34.40 23.90
CA GLU A 36 -1.89 33.20 23.51
C GLU A 36 -2.96 32.13 23.48
N SER A 37 -3.50 31.93 22.28
CA SER A 37 -4.30 30.79 21.93
C SER A 37 -3.44 29.57 22.21
N ASP A 38 -3.60 29.03 23.42
CA ASP A 38 -3.12 27.74 23.88
C ASP A 38 -3.71 26.65 22.97
N MET A 39 -3.14 26.54 21.78
CA MET A 39 -3.29 25.37 20.93
C MET A 39 -2.40 24.31 21.54
N SER A 40 -2.89 23.69 22.62
CA SER A 40 -2.31 22.45 23.12
C SER A 40 -2.17 21.50 21.95
N GLU A 41 -0.92 21.24 21.56
CA GLU A 41 -0.57 20.28 20.54
C GLU A 41 -1.14 18.94 21.00
N VAL A 42 -2.16 18.44 20.29
CA VAL A 42 -2.80 17.18 20.65
C VAL A 42 -1.78 16.07 20.39
N GLU A 43 -1.05 15.67 21.44
CA GLU A 43 -0.12 14.54 21.36
C GLU A 43 -0.91 13.25 21.13
N ILE A 44 -0.81 12.71 19.91
CA ILE A 44 -1.42 11.43 19.57
C ILE A 44 -0.54 10.32 20.13
N HIS A 45 -0.99 9.68 21.21
CA HIS A 45 -0.28 8.53 21.77
C HIS A 45 -0.37 7.29 20.87
N LEU A 46 0.77 6.62 20.66
CA LEU A 46 0.84 5.37 19.92
C LEU A 46 0.26 4.23 20.77
N ASN A 47 -0.87 3.68 20.36
CA ASN A 47 -1.56 2.59 21.04
C ASN A 47 -2.33 1.72 20.01
N GLU A 48 -3.09 0.74 20.48
CA GLU A 48 -3.83 -0.17 19.60
C GLU A 48 -4.94 0.53 18.80
N GLU A 49 -5.60 1.51 19.41
CA GLU A 49 -6.67 2.28 18.80
C GLU A 49 -6.12 3.15 17.67
N THR A 50 -5.05 3.92 17.93
CA THR A 50 -4.42 4.77 16.92
C THR A 50 -3.80 3.95 15.79
N ARG A 51 -3.28 2.75 16.07
CA ARG A 51 -2.82 1.81 15.03
C ARG A 51 -3.97 1.31 14.16
N THR A 52 -5.11 0.97 14.75
CA THR A 52 -6.29 0.50 14.01
C THR A 52 -6.85 1.61 13.12
N GLN A 53 -6.96 2.82 13.66
CA GLN A 53 -7.37 3.99 12.88
C GLN A 53 -6.38 4.27 11.74
N LEU A 54 -5.07 4.18 11.99
CA LEU A 54 -4.07 4.36 10.95
C LEU A 54 -4.22 3.34 9.81
N LYS A 55 -4.46 2.06 10.12
CA LYS A 55 -4.71 1.02 9.10
C LYS A 55 -5.96 1.35 8.25
N ASN A 56 -7.03 1.84 8.89
CA ASN A 56 -8.24 2.24 8.18
C ASN A 56 -8.00 3.45 7.26
N VAL A 57 -7.22 4.43 7.73
CA VAL A 57 -6.85 5.60 6.94
C VAL A 57 -6.01 5.19 5.72
N ILE A 58 -5.05 4.28 5.89
CA ILE A 58 -4.22 3.76 4.79
C ILE A 58 -5.08 3.15 3.67
N ASN A 59 -6.20 2.50 4.01
CA ASN A 59 -7.08 1.90 3.01
C ASN A 59 -8.01 2.90 2.30
N THR A 60 -8.18 4.12 2.84
CA THR A 60 -9.13 5.12 2.33
C THR A 60 -8.45 6.36 1.73
N VAL A 61 -7.20 6.62 2.13
CA VAL A 61 -6.40 7.73 1.60
C VAL A 61 -6.03 7.47 0.14
N SER A 62 -5.81 8.55 -0.63
CA SER A 62 -5.44 8.42 -2.03
C SER A 62 -4.06 7.77 -2.21
N ALA A 63 -3.92 6.98 -3.28
CA ALA A 63 -2.65 6.33 -3.63
C ALA A 63 -1.52 7.35 -3.85
N THR A 64 -1.81 8.53 -4.39
CA THR A 64 -0.83 9.62 -4.55
C THR A 64 -0.26 10.05 -3.21
N ARG A 65 -1.12 10.29 -2.22
CA ARG A 65 -0.69 10.73 -0.90
C ARG A 65 0.12 9.65 -0.18
N LEU A 66 -0.24 8.37 -0.31
CA LEU A 66 0.54 7.26 0.23
C LEU A 66 1.94 7.21 -0.38
N ARG A 67 2.05 7.38 -1.70
CA ARG A 67 3.35 7.36 -2.40
C ARG A 67 4.23 8.52 -1.93
N GLU A 68 3.69 9.72 -1.80
CA GLU A 68 4.42 10.88 -1.27
C GLU A 68 4.97 10.62 0.13
N VAL A 69 4.11 10.17 1.05
CA VAL A 69 4.52 9.87 2.44
C VAL A 69 5.55 8.76 2.49
N LEU A 70 5.43 7.71 1.67
CA LEU A 70 6.43 6.63 1.63
C LEU A 70 7.79 7.12 1.13
N VAL A 71 7.82 8.01 0.14
CA VAL A 71 9.08 8.61 -0.34
C VAL A 71 9.73 9.44 0.76
N GLU A 72 8.96 10.28 1.45
CA GLU A 72 9.46 11.07 2.59
C GLU A 72 9.97 10.17 3.74
N LEU A 73 9.27 9.07 4.04
CA LEU A 73 9.68 8.11 5.06
C LEU A 73 10.96 7.35 4.69
N ILE A 74 11.21 7.08 3.41
CA ILE A 74 12.48 6.48 2.94
C ILE A 74 13.65 7.44 3.17
N GLU A 75 13.45 8.74 2.96
CA GLU A 75 14.49 9.77 3.12
C GLU A 75 14.81 10.06 4.60
N THR A 76 13.84 9.88 5.48
CA THR A 76 13.95 10.21 6.91
C THR A 76 14.33 9.02 7.78
N GLU A 77 13.85 7.81 7.46
CA GLU A 77 13.99 6.63 8.32
C GLU A 77 14.62 5.42 7.62
N GLN A 78 15.87 5.13 8.01
CA GLN A 78 16.67 4.04 7.43
C GLN A 78 16.01 2.66 7.56
N ALA A 79 15.29 2.42 8.65
CA ALA A 79 14.59 1.15 8.87
C ALA A 79 13.50 0.92 7.81
N ILE A 80 12.84 1.99 7.35
CA ILE A 80 11.82 1.94 6.31
C ILE A 80 12.47 1.68 4.95
N GLU A 81 13.57 2.36 4.63
CA GLU A 81 14.32 2.11 3.39
C GLU A 81 14.75 0.64 3.26
N ILE A 82 15.29 0.05 4.34
CA ILE A 82 15.70 -1.36 4.36
C ILE A 82 14.51 -2.30 4.19
N ALA A 83 13.39 -2.02 4.87
CA ALA A 83 12.19 -2.84 4.76
C ALA A 83 11.62 -2.79 3.34
N LEU A 84 11.44 -1.59 2.78
CA LEU A 84 10.86 -1.41 1.45
C LEU A 84 11.77 -1.93 0.34
N THR A 85 13.09 -1.83 0.49
CA THR A 85 14.03 -2.42 -0.46
C THR A 85 13.86 -3.95 -0.54
N LYS A 86 13.60 -4.62 0.58
CA LYS A 86 13.36 -6.09 0.60
C LYS A 86 12.00 -6.46 0.00
N GLU A 87 11.00 -5.60 0.16
CA GLU A 87 9.64 -5.87 -0.30
C GLU A 87 9.41 -5.49 -1.77
N PHE A 88 10.02 -4.43 -2.27
CA PHE A 88 9.73 -3.89 -3.61
C PHE A 88 10.83 -4.08 -4.64
N ILE A 89 12.04 -4.43 -4.23
CA ILE A 89 13.19 -4.52 -5.12
C ILE A 89 13.77 -5.93 -5.07
N THR A 90 14.22 -6.43 -6.22
CA THR A 90 14.93 -7.70 -6.34
C THR A 90 16.05 -7.61 -7.37
N LEU A 91 16.85 -8.67 -7.48
CA LEU A 91 17.86 -8.83 -8.52
C LEU A 91 17.34 -9.76 -9.60
N ASP A 92 17.40 -9.30 -10.84
CA ASP A 92 17.11 -10.11 -12.01
C ASP A 92 18.13 -11.24 -12.15
N ARG A 93 17.69 -12.50 -12.21
CA ARG A 93 18.59 -13.67 -12.21
C ARG A 93 19.46 -13.78 -13.47
N GLU A 94 19.02 -13.20 -14.58
CA GLU A 94 19.75 -13.30 -15.86
C GLU A 94 20.75 -12.14 -16.04
N SER A 95 20.33 -10.93 -15.69
CA SER A 95 21.09 -9.70 -15.92
C SER A 95 21.77 -9.12 -14.68
N HIS A 96 21.45 -9.65 -13.49
CA HIS A 96 21.91 -9.16 -12.17
C HIS A 96 21.63 -7.67 -11.94
N LYS A 97 20.63 -7.12 -12.62
CA LYS A 97 20.19 -5.73 -12.43
C LYS A 97 19.17 -5.64 -11.31
N ILE A 98 19.20 -4.52 -10.61
CA ILE A 98 18.16 -4.13 -9.67
C ILE A 98 16.89 -3.85 -10.46
N VAL A 99 15.81 -4.56 -10.14
CA VAL A 99 14.50 -4.46 -10.80
C VAL A 99 13.38 -4.42 -9.75
N PRO A 100 12.19 -3.89 -10.08
CA PRO A 100 11.01 -4.07 -9.24
C PRO A 100 10.74 -5.55 -9.01
N ARG A 101 10.32 -5.89 -7.79
CA ARG A 101 10.00 -7.27 -7.43
C ARG A 101 8.68 -7.73 -8.00
N TRP A 102 7.71 -6.84 -8.09
CA TRP A 102 6.35 -7.11 -8.54
C TRP A 102 6.14 -6.50 -9.92
N GLU A 103 5.55 -7.28 -10.83
CA GLU A 103 5.07 -6.83 -12.13
C GLU A 103 3.62 -7.29 -12.32
N THR A 104 2.83 -6.52 -13.05
CA THR A 104 1.46 -6.88 -13.41
C THR A 104 1.45 -7.62 -14.75
N CYS A 105 0.76 -8.74 -14.81
CA CYS A 105 0.63 -9.54 -16.03
C CYS A 105 -0.22 -8.84 -17.08
N SER A 106 0.24 -8.78 -18.33
CA SER A 106 -0.53 -8.15 -19.43
C SER A 106 -1.80 -8.89 -19.84
N ASN A 107 -1.96 -10.14 -19.41
CA ASN A 107 -2.99 -11.03 -19.89
C ASN A 107 -4.07 -11.30 -18.85
N CYS A 108 -3.70 -11.46 -17.57
CA CYS A 108 -4.64 -11.73 -16.48
C CYS A 108 -4.70 -10.61 -15.44
N ASP A 109 -3.93 -9.52 -15.61
CA ASP A 109 -3.86 -8.36 -14.69
C ASP A 109 -3.45 -8.68 -13.24
N GLU A 110 -3.00 -9.91 -12.96
CA GLU A 110 -2.48 -10.29 -11.65
C GLU A 110 -1.03 -9.84 -11.45
N ASP A 111 -0.73 -9.35 -10.24
CA ASP A 111 0.63 -9.04 -9.82
C ASP A 111 1.41 -10.32 -9.49
N TYR A 112 2.62 -10.43 -10.04
CA TYR A 112 3.51 -11.57 -9.81
C TYR A 112 4.91 -11.13 -9.40
N ASP A 113 5.53 -11.90 -8.50
CA ASP A 113 6.94 -11.77 -8.14
C ASP A 113 7.83 -12.27 -9.29
N VAL A 114 8.64 -11.37 -9.87
CA VAL A 114 9.51 -11.63 -11.03
C VAL A 114 10.67 -12.56 -10.72
N ASN A 115 11.04 -12.72 -9.44
CA ASN A 115 12.17 -13.54 -9.01
C ASN A 115 11.74 -14.94 -8.52
N THR A 116 10.43 -15.22 -8.51
CA THR A 116 9.90 -16.55 -8.21
C THR A 116 9.94 -17.41 -9.47
N GLU A 117 10.41 -18.67 -9.36
CA GLU A 117 10.29 -19.63 -10.45
C GLU A 117 8.81 -20.01 -10.60
N ARG A 118 8.24 -19.69 -11.77
CA ARG A 118 6.82 -19.90 -12.07
C ARG A 118 6.61 -21.19 -12.86
N ALA A 119 5.57 -21.93 -12.50
CA ALA A 119 5.10 -23.07 -13.25
C ALA A 119 4.34 -22.62 -14.51
N ASP A 120 4.30 -23.51 -15.51
CA ASP A 120 3.44 -23.31 -16.67
C ASP A 120 1.97 -23.41 -16.23
N GLY A 121 1.13 -22.49 -16.70
CA GLY A 121 -0.32 -22.47 -16.44
C GLY A 121 -0.77 -21.70 -15.20
N GLU A 122 0.14 -20.96 -14.53
CA GLU A 122 -0.23 -20.00 -13.48
C GLU A 122 -1.07 -18.84 -14.04
N CYS A 123 -0.77 -18.37 -15.26
CA CYS A 123 -1.55 -17.32 -15.91
C CYS A 123 -2.69 -17.93 -16.72
N GLN A 124 -3.92 -17.69 -16.30
CA GLN A 124 -5.13 -18.13 -17.00
C GLN A 124 -5.93 -16.91 -17.44
N PHE A 125 -6.19 -16.79 -18.74
CA PHE A 125 -6.93 -15.67 -19.28
C PHE A 125 -7.74 -16.07 -20.53
N HIS A 126 -8.70 -15.22 -20.88
CA HIS A 126 -9.47 -15.30 -22.11
C HIS A 126 -8.95 -14.23 -23.08
N PRO A 127 -8.40 -14.59 -24.25
CA PRO A 127 -7.92 -13.61 -25.24
C PRO A 127 -9.04 -12.99 -26.09
N GLY A 128 -10.27 -13.51 -25.99
CA GLY A 128 -11.44 -12.99 -26.69
C GLY A 128 -12.20 -11.97 -25.86
N ASP A 129 -13.17 -11.32 -26.48
CA ASP A 129 -14.12 -10.45 -25.80
C ASP A 129 -15.25 -11.28 -25.16
N LEU A 130 -15.81 -10.75 -24.08
CA LEU A 130 -16.99 -11.31 -23.41
C LEU A 130 -18.24 -10.63 -23.97
N GLU A 131 -19.19 -11.41 -24.49
CA GLU A 131 -20.41 -10.94 -25.15
C GLU A 131 -21.67 -11.40 -24.40
N ALA A 132 -22.74 -10.60 -24.44
CA ALA A 132 -24.02 -10.95 -23.82
C ALA A 132 -24.73 -12.07 -24.60
N ASP A 133 -25.23 -13.07 -23.87
CA ASP A 133 -26.03 -14.16 -24.41
C ASP A 133 -27.49 -13.70 -24.55
N GLU A 134 -27.92 -13.40 -25.77
CA GLU A 134 -29.29 -12.92 -26.06
C GLU A 134 -30.38 -13.92 -25.61
N ASP A 135 -30.08 -15.22 -25.59
CA ASP A 135 -31.05 -16.23 -25.13
C ASP A 135 -31.21 -16.21 -23.61
N PHE A 136 -30.13 -15.88 -22.87
CA PHE A 136 -30.19 -15.70 -21.43
C PHE A 136 -30.97 -14.43 -21.05
N PHE A 137 -30.76 -13.36 -21.81
CA PHE A 137 -31.42 -12.06 -21.62
C PHE A 137 -32.69 -11.89 -22.47
N ALA A 138 -33.40 -12.96 -22.81
CA ALA A 138 -34.54 -12.93 -23.73
C ALA A 138 -35.68 -11.97 -23.31
N ASP A 139 -35.84 -11.72 -22.01
CA ASP A 139 -36.84 -10.80 -21.45
C ASP A 139 -36.32 -9.35 -21.27
N HIS A 140 -35.06 -9.06 -21.63
CA HIS A 140 -34.42 -7.76 -21.45
C HIS A 140 -34.77 -6.79 -22.60
N ASP A 141 -35.58 -5.77 -22.33
CA ASP A 141 -35.80 -4.65 -23.26
C ASP A 141 -34.77 -3.54 -23.03
N GLU A 142 -33.78 -3.41 -23.93
CA GLU A 142 -32.73 -2.40 -23.80
C GLU A 142 -33.25 -0.95 -23.80
N ARG A 143 -34.43 -0.70 -24.37
CA ARG A 143 -35.05 0.64 -24.36
C ARG A 143 -35.60 1.01 -22.97
N VAL A 144 -35.85 0.02 -22.12
CA VAL A 144 -36.38 0.19 -20.75
C VAL A 144 -35.27 0.01 -19.72
N HIS A 145 -34.42 -1.00 -19.92
CA HIS A 145 -33.43 -1.46 -18.94
C HIS A 145 -32.00 -1.00 -19.28
N GLY A 146 -31.77 -0.38 -20.44
CA GLY A 146 -30.44 -0.03 -20.92
C GLY A 146 -29.72 -1.22 -21.59
N PRO A 147 -28.46 -1.05 -22.02
CA PRO A 147 -27.72 -2.11 -22.70
C PRO A 147 -27.66 -3.41 -21.90
N MET A 148 -27.70 -4.56 -22.56
CA MET A 148 -27.46 -5.86 -21.90
C MET A 148 -26.02 -5.95 -21.38
N ASP A 149 -25.07 -5.43 -22.16
CA ASP A 149 -23.66 -5.43 -21.83
C ASP A 149 -23.28 -4.22 -20.95
N THR A 150 -23.29 -4.43 -19.64
CA THR A 150 -22.83 -3.47 -18.63
C THR A 150 -21.95 -4.17 -17.59
N GLU A 151 -21.08 -3.43 -16.92
CA GLU A 151 -20.24 -3.96 -15.84
C GLU A 151 -21.08 -4.52 -14.68
N GLU A 152 -22.22 -3.88 -14.38
CA GLU A 152 -23.20 -4.35 -13.39
C GLU A 152 -23.78 -5.70 -13.78
N ASN A 153 -24.27 -5.85 -15.02
CA ASN A 153 -24.82 -7.11 -15.51
C ASN A 153 -23.76 -8.22 -15.59
N ARG A 154 -22.52 -7.90 -16.00
CA ARG A 154 -21.41 -8.86 -16.03
C ARG A 154 -21.05 -9.37 -14.63
N ALA A 155 -21.17 -8.53 -13.61
CA ALA A 155 -20.90 -8.90 -12.23
C ALA A 155 -22.06 -9.69 -11.58
N GLU A 156 -23.32 -9.32 -11.88
CA GLU A 156 -24.50 -9.95 -11.29
C GLU A 156 -24.90 -11.26 -11.99
N PHE A 157 -24.75 -11.33 -13.31
CA PHE A 157 -25.15 -12.47 -14.14
C PHE A 157 -24.01 -12.94 -15.06
N PRO A 158 -22.85 -13.35 -14.52
CA PRO A 158 -21.70 -13.75 -15.34
C PRO A 158 -21.98 -14.95 -16.26
N GLU A 159 -22.95 -15.81 -15.94
CA GLU A 159 -23.44 -16.89 -16.80
C GLU A 159 -24.24 -16.42 -18.03
N GLY A 160 -24.77 -15.19 -17.98
CA GLY A 160 -25.44 -14.54 -19.10
C GLY A 160 -24.47 -14.00 -20.15
N PHE A 161 -23.17 -14.22 -19.97
CA PHE A 161 -22.14 -13.80 -20.90
C PHE A 161 -21.28 -14.98 -21.36
N THR A 162 -20.76 -14.87 -22.57
CA THR A 162 -19.96 -15.91 -23.23
C THR A 162 -18.69 -15.31 -23.82
N TRP A 163 -17.57 -16.00 -23.64
CA TRP A 163 -16.28 -15.61 -24.20
C TRP A 163 -16.15 -16.04 -25.66
N THR A 164 -15.84 -15.08 -26.54
CA THR A 164 -15.67 -15.33 -27.98
C THR A 164 -14.48 -16.24 -28.33
N CYS A 165 -13.51 -16.40 -27.42
CA CYS A 165 -12.32 -17.24 -27.67
C CYS A 165 -12.57 -18.74 -27.51
N CYS A 166 -13.51 -19.16 -26.67
CA CYS A 166 -13.71 -20.58 -26.33
C CYS A 166 -15.17 -20.97 -26.09
N GLU A 167 -16.11 -20.04 -26.27
CA GLU A 167 -17.54 -20.23 -26.00
C GLU A 167 -17.85 -20.59 -24.53
N GLY A 168 -16.89 -20.35 -23.62
CA GLY A 168 -17.04 -20.58 -22.18
C GLY A 168 -17.84 -19.46 -21.53
N ARG A 169 -18.51 -19.74 -20.42
CA ARG A 169 -19.31 -18.74 -19.69
C ARG A 169 -18.43 -17.70 -19.01
N GLY A 170 -18.98 -16.52 -18.72
CA GLY A 170 -18.24 -15.39 -18.14
C GLY A 170 -17.55 -15.69 -16.81
N HIS A 171 -18.08 -16.62 -16.01
CA HIS A 171 -17.48 -17.05 -14.73
C HIS A 171 -16.42 -18.17 -14.88
N GLU A 172 -16.20 -18.71 -16.07
CA GLU A 172 -15.24 -19.79 -16.28
C GLU A 172 -13.79 -19.28 -16.29
N PRO A 173 -12.84 -20.07 -15.77
CA PRO A 173 -11.42 -19.71 -15.81
C PRO A 173 -10.93 -19.55 -17.25
N GLY A 174 -9.84 -18.79 -17.41
CA GLY A 174 -9.24 -18.51 -18.70
C GLY A 174 -8.94 -19.76 -19.53
N CYS A 175 -9.34 -19.75 -20.79
CA CYS A 175 -9.14 -20.89 -21.69
C CYS A 175 -7.68 -21.05 -22.17
N VAL A 176 -6.87 -20.01 -22.03
CA VAL A 176 -5.44 -20.03 -22.31
C VAL A 176 -4.67 -20.11 -21.01
N GLN A 177 -3.74 -21.07 -20.93
CA GLN A 177 -2.86 -21.28 -19.79
C GLN A 177 -1.41 -21.06 -20.21
N GLU A 178 -0.79 -20.00 -19.69
CA GLU A 178 0.60 -19.63 -20.00
C GLU A 178 1.35 -19.22 -18.72
N ARG A 179 2.59 -18.75 -18.90
CA ARG A 179 3.31 -18.01 -17.85
C ARG A 179 2.87 -16.55 -17.90
N HIS A 180 2.89 -15.89 -16.74
CA HIS A 180 2.69 -14.44 -16.71
C HIS A 180 3.67 -13.72 -17.63
N GLN A 181 3.17 -12.69 -18.32
CA GLN A 181 3.96 -11.86 -19.23
C GLN A 181 3.96 -10.42 -18.73
N ALA A 182 5.14 -9.81 -18.72
CA ALA A 182 5.27 -8.41 -18.34
C ALA A 182 4.52 -7.51 -19.33
N ALA A 183 3.74 -6.55 -18.81
CA ALA A 183 3.08 -5.51 -19.61
C ALA A 183 4.03 -4.73 -20.54
N VAL A 184 5.32 -4.65 -20.20
CA VAL A 184 6.35 -4.08 -21.07
C VAL A 184 7.26 -5.20 -21.60
N PRO A 185 7.31 -5.45 -22.91
CA PRO A 185 8.16 -6.50 -23.46
C PRO A 185 9.65 -6.14 -23.23
N ARG A 186 10.31 -6.87 -22.33
CA ARG A 186 11.76 -6.79 -22.16
C ARG A 186 12.40 -7.39 -23.41
N LYS A 187 13.08 -6.56 -24.22
CA LYS A 187 13.78 -7.02 -25.43
C LYS A 187 14.74 -8.16 -25.07
N ARG A 188 14.38 -9.40 -25.43
CA ARG A 188 15.31 -10.53 -25.37
C ARG A 188 16.46 -10.26 -26.32
N ARG A 189 17.69 -10.17 -25.80
CA ARG A 189 18.88 -10.20 -26.64
C ARG A 189 18.95 -11.58 -27.28
N ARG A 190 18.87 -11.65 -28.61
CA ARG A 190 19.15 -12.87 -29.35
C ARG A 190 20.64 -13.18 -29.18
N LEU A 191 20.94 -14.39 -28.68
CA LEU A 191 22.28 -14.98 -28.64
C LEU A 191 22.78 -15.25 -30.07
#